data_AF-A0A261EPV6-F1
#
_entry.id   AF-A0A261EPV6-F1
#
_cell.length_a   1.000
_cell.length_b   1.000
_cell.length_c   1.000
_cell.angle_alpha   90.00
_cell.angle_beta   90.00
_cell.angle_gamma   90.00
#
_symmetry.space_group_name_H-M   'P 1'
#
loop_
_entity.id
_entity.type
_entity.pdbx_description
1 polymer ?
#
loop_
_entity_poly.entity_id
_entity_poly.type
_entity_poly.pdbx_seq_one_letter_code
_entity_poly.pdbx_strand_id
1 'polypeptide(L)'
;MIAINNIYDLLHLLYDVLGDEYDEEVTNGECLDDTIKVTKQGSTNAMYIGFDEHYPSVIDATVWDEPEGYHDRYDDWPVSEGIYWDTEDENLTPETIAADIEKEF
;
A
#
# COMPACT_ATOMS: atom_id res chain seq x y z
N MET A 1 -2.96 15.41 -12.26
CA MET A 1 -2.13 15.50 -11.05
C MET A 1 -3.03 15.30 -9.86
N ILE A 2 -2.88 14.14 -9.24
CA ILE A 2 -3.53 13.83 -7.99
C ILE A 2 -2.79 14.53 -6.84
N ALA A 3 -3.51 15.01 -5.83
CA ALA A 3 -2.89 15.65 -4.68
C ALA A 3 -2.89 14.65 -3.52
N ILE A 4 -1.76 13.99 -3.30
CA ILE A 4 -1.54 13.06 -2.18
C ILE A 4 -0.49 13.71 -1.27
N ASN A 5 -0.93 14.39 -0.20
CA ASN A 5 -0.02 15.16 0.66
C ASN A 5 0.33 14.46 1.97
N ASN A 6 -0.42 13.42 2.33
CA ASN A 6 -0.26 12.65 3.56
C ASN A 6 -0.95 11.28 3.43
N ILE A 7 -0.75 10.41 4.43
CA ILE A 7 -1.25 9.03 4.42
C ILE A 7 -2.79 8.95 4.37
N TYR A 8 -3.50 9.92 4.94
CA TYR A 8 -4.96 9.94 4.94
C TYR A 8 -5.53 10.37 3.58
N ASP A 9 -4.82 11.24 2.84
CA ASP A 9 -5.16 11.54 1.44
C ASP A 9 -5.04 10.26 0.59
N LEU A 10 -3.97 9.49 0.80
CA LEU A 10 -3.77 8.20 0.12
C LEU A 10 -4.84 7.18 0.52
N LEU A 11 -5.16 7.05 1.81
CA LEU A 11 -6.20 6.13 2.27
C LEU A 11 -7.57 6.44 1.66
N HIS A 12 -7.97 7.71 1.65
CA HIS A 12 -9.25 8.10 1.04
C HIS A 12 -9.28 7.82 -0.47
N LEU A 13 -8.17 8.06 -1.16
CA LEU A 13 -8.03 7.70 -2.57
C LEU A 13 -8.25 6.20 -2.75
N LEU A 14 -7.61 5.35 -1.94
CA LEU A 14 -7.72 3.89 -2.05
C LEU A 14 -9.17 3.43 -1.85
N TYR A 15 -9.87 3.96 -0.83
CA TYR A 15 -11.30 3.67 -0.63
C TYR A 15 -12.19 4.06 -1.82
N ASP A 16 -11.81 5.08 -2.59
CA ASP A 16 -12.60 5.52 -3.75
C ASP A 16 -12.37 4.63 -4.99
N VAL A 17 -11.27 3.88 -5.05
CA VAL A 17 -10.88 3.12 -6.26
C VAL A 17 -10.77 1.63 -6.10
N LEU A 18 -10.54 1.13 -4.89
CA LEU A 18 -10.55 -0.29 -4.61
C LEU A 18 -11.99 -0.76 -4.36
N GLY A 19 -12.26 -2.01 -4.73
CA GLY A 19 -13.57 -2.64 -4.55
C GLY A 19 -13.84 -3.06 -3.10
N ASP A 20 -15.11 -3.37 -2.79
CA ASP A 20 -15.56 -3.82 -1.47
C ASP A 20 -14.89 -5.13 -0.98
N GLU A 21 -14.17 -5.85 -1.85
CA GLU A 21 -13.37 -7.01 -1.49
C GLU A 21 -12.02 -6.67 -0.84
N TYR A 22 -11.61 -5.40 -0.85
CA TYR A 22 -10.40 -4.92 -0.19
C TYR A 22 -10.74 -4.29 1.16
N ASP A 23 -9.84 -4.45 2.11
CA ASP A 23 -9.87 -3.75 3.39
C ASP A 23 -8.58 -2.94 3.54
N GLU A 24 -8.71 -1.63 3.76
CA GLU A 24 -7.63 -0.68 3.97
C GLU A 24 -7.69 -0.07 5.37
N GLU A 25 -6.58 -0.09 6.09
CA GLU A 25 -6.49 0.52 7.42
C GLU A 25 -5.13 1.20 7.63
N VAL A 26 -5.15 2.33 8.36
CA VAL A 26 -3.90 2.91 8.87
C VAL A 26 -3.41 2.05 10.03
N THR A 27 -2.19 1.59 9.92
CA THR A 27 -1.50 0.81 10.95
C THR A 27 -0.25 1.56 11.41
N ASN A 28 0.06 1.43 12.69
CA ASN A 28 1.35 1.87 13.21
C ASN A 28 2.39 0.80 12.86
N GLY A 29 3.16 0.98 11.78
CA GLY A 29 4.12 -0.04 11.36
C GLY A 29 5.16 0.39 10.31
N GLU A 30 6.42 0.37 10.75
CA GLU A 30 7.70 0.15 10.05
C GLU A 30 8.40 1.28 9.26
N CYS A 31 7.73 2.36 8.86
CA CYS A 31 8.39 3.60 8.42
C CYS A 31 8.28 4.69 9.50
N LEU A 32 8.98 5.82 9.33
CA LEU A 32 8.98 6.95 10.30
C LEU A 32 7.58 7.56 10.53
N ASP A 33 6.58 7.22 9.69
CA ASP A 33 5.18 7.66 9.73
C ASP A 33 4.20 6.48 9.56
N ASP A 34 2.93 6.75 9.85
CA ASP A 34 1.75 5.89 9.61
C ASP A 34 1.79 5.16 8.24
N THR A 35 1.47 3.86 8.21
CA THR A 35 1.47 3.00 7.00
C THR A 35 0.06 2.48 6.72
N ILE A 36 -0.36 2.41 5.46
CA ILE A 36 -1.63 1.77 5.09
C ILE A 36 -1.39 0.29 4.86
N LYS A 37 -2.14 -0.55 5.57
CA LYS A 37 -2.26 -1.97 5.24
C LYS A 37 -3.45 -2.16 4.32
N VAL A 38 -3.24 -2.80 3.18
CA VAL A 38 -4.27 -3.26 2.25
C VAL A 38 -4.31 -4.79 2.27
N THR A 39 -5.51 -5.34 2.41
CA THR A 39 -5.77 -6.79 2.32
C THR A 39 -6.93 -7.05 1.36
N LYS A 40 -7.06 -8.29 0.89
CA LYS A 40 -8.15 -8.72 0.01
C LYS A 40 -8.80 -9.99 0.52
N GLN A 41 -10.14 -10.02 0.51
CA GLN A 41 -10.90 -11.21 0.91
C GLN A 41 -10.46 -12.46 0.14
N GLY A 42 -10.06 -13.50 0.88
CA GLY A 42 -9.62 -14.77 0.33
C GLY A 42 -8.16 -14.82 -0.13
N SER A 43 -7.39 -13.74 0.05
CA SER A 43 -5.93 -13.74 -0.10
C SER A 43 -5.25 -13.85 1.26
N THR A 44 -4.07 -14.48 1.30
CA THR A 44 -3.18 -14.42 2.46
C THR A 44 -2.21 -13.25 2.38
N ASN A 45 -2.14 -12.56 1.24
CA ASN A 45 -1.24 -11.42 1.08
C ASN A 45 -1.74 -10.20 1.86
N ALA A 46 -0.80 -9.38 2.30
CA ALA A 46 -1.03 -8.02 2.79
C ALA A 46 -0.01 -7.09 2.14
N MET A 47 -0.49 -5.96 1.61
CA MET A 47 0.36 -4.90 1.08
C MET A 47 0.46 -3.78 2.11
N TYR A 48 1.67 -3.30 2.36
CA TYR A 48 1.96 -2.16 3.22
C TYR A 48 2.46 -1.01 2.38
N ILE A 49 1.77 0.13 2.47
CA ILE A 49 1.98 1.30 1.61
C ILE A 49 2.31 2.51 2.48
N GLY A 50 3.42 3.19 2.20
CA GLY A 50 3.89 4.34 2.97
C GLY A 50 4.67 5.34 2.12
N PHE A 51 4.95 6.51 2.69
CA PHE A 51 5.83 7.49 2.04
C PHE A 51 7.29 7.11 2.27
N ASP A 52 8.11 7.26 1.24
CA ASP A 52 9.55 7.08 1.35
C ASP A 52 10.13 8.18 2.26
N GLU A 53 10.92 7.77 3.27
CA GLU A 53 11.49 8.67 4.28
C GLU A 53 12.54 9.65 3.71
N HIS A 54 13.16 9.30 2.58
CA HIS A 54 14.17 10.10 1.90
C HIS A 54 13.57 10.95 0.77
N TYR A 55 12.46 10.50 0.19
CA TYR A 55 11.78 11.13 -0.94
C TYR A 55 10.27 11.25 -0.67
N PRO A 56 9.81 12.35 -0.01
CA PRO A 56 8.40 12.51 0.37
C PRO A 56 7.39 12.55 -0.78
N SER A 57 7.85 12.70 -2.03
CA SER A 57 6.99 12.58 -3.22
C SER A 57 6.79 11.14 -3.67
N VAL A 58 7.54 10.18 -3.13
CA VAL A 58 7.51 8.78 -3.49
C VAL A 58 6.71 8.00 -2.45
N ILE A 59 5.76 7.22 -2.93
CA ILE A 59 5.05 6.20 -2.16
C ILE A 59 5.71 4.86 -2.49
N ASP A 60 6.08 4.09 -1.48
CA ASP A 60 6.61 2.73 -1.58
C ASP A 60 5.59 1.73 -1.03
N ALA A 61 5.54 0.56 -1.65
CA ALA A 61 4.73 -0.56 -1.21
C ALA A 61 5.50 -1.88 -1.23
N THR A 62 5.27 -2.68 -0.19
CA THR A 62 5.81 -4.04 -0.04
C THR A 62 4.69 -5.02 0.29
N VAL A 63 4.75 -6.21 -0.31
CA VAL A 63 3.75 -7.27 -0.15
C VAL A 63 4.33 -8.43 0.65
N TRP A 64 3.59 -8.85 1.66
CA TRP A 64 3.95 -9.96 2.55
C TRP A 64 2.87 -11.05 2.51
N ASP A 65 3.27 -12.30 2.70
CA ASP A 65 2.34 -13.39 2.98
C ASP A 65 2.01 -13.37 4.48
N GLU A 66 0.76 -13.07 4.83
CA GLU A 66 0.24 -13.00 6.19
C GLU A 66 -0.95 -13.97 6.39
N PRO A 67 -0.72 -15.28 6.43
CA PRO A 67 -1.78 -16.24 6.71
C PRO A 67 -2.41 -16.00 8.09
N GLU A 68 -3.73 -16.20 8.19
CA GLU A 68 -4.48 -15.96 9.44
C GLU A 68 -3.80 -16.58 10.67
N GLY A 69 -3.48 -15.74 11.67
CA GLY A 69 -2.87 -16.15 12.93
C GLY A 69 -1.34 -16.19 12.93
N TYR A 70 -0.69 -15.81 11.83
CA TYR A 70 0.76 -15.65 11.75
C TYR A 70 1.15 -14.19 12.07
N HIS A 71 1.99 -14.01 13.09
CA HIS A 71 2.36 -12.68 13.60
C HIS A 71 3.87 -12.38 13.47
N ASP A 72 4.65 -13.27 12.88
CA ASP A 72 6.11 -13.18 12.88
C ASP A 72 6.65 -12.92 11.46
N ARG A 73 6.66 -11.65 11.05
CA ARG A 73 7.13 -11.21 9.72
C ARG A 73 8.65 -11.21 9.58
N TYR A 74 9.38 -11.36 10.69
CA TYR A 74 10.81 -11.09 10.76
C TYR A 74 11.71 -12.16 10.12
N ASP A 75 11.18 -13.35 9.83
CA ASP A 75 11.92 -14.45 9.19
C ASP A 75 11.47 -14.72 7.75
N ASP A 76 10.44 -14.02 7.26
CA ASP A 76 9.93 -14.21 5.91
C ASP A 76 10.55 -13.19 4.94
N TRP A 77 10.65 -13.59 3.67
CA TRP A 77 10.99 -12.67 2.59
C TRP A 77 9.69 -12.12 2.01
N PRO A 78 9.66 -10.83 1.65
CA PRO A 78 8.49 -10.27 1.00
C PRO A 78 8.19 -11.00 -0.30
N VAL A 79 6.90 -11.16 -0.57
CA VAL A 79 6.37 -11.78 -1.78
C VAL A 79 6.66 -10.89 -2.99
N SER A 80 6.60 -9.58 -2.77
CA SER A 80 6.84 -8.55 -3.78
C SER A 80 7.39 -7.29 -3.10
N GLU A 81 8.38 -6.68 -3.72
CA GLU A 81 9.00 -5.41 -3.32
C GLU A 81 9.17 -4.52 -4.55
N GLY A 82 9.37 -3.23 -4.31
CA GLY A 82 9.80 -2.30 -5.35
C GLY A 82 8.64 -1.71 -6.14
N ILE A 83 7.47 -1.62 -5.51
CA ILE A 83 6.30 -0.94 -6.07
C ILE A 83 6.40 0.51 -5.63
N TYR A 84 6.65 1.40 -6.59
CA TYR A 84 6.86 2.82 -6.32
C TYR A 84 5.92 3.67 -7.16
N TRP A 85 5.32 4.67 -6.52
CA TRP A 85 4.54 5.70 -7.20
C TRP A 85 5.10 7.07 -6.88
N ASP A 86 5.45 7.82 -7.92
CA ASP A 86 5.87 9.23 -7.79
C ASP A 86 4.65 10.13 -7.89
N THR A 87 4.28 10.77 -6.78
CA THR A 87 3.14 11.69 -6.70
C THR A 87 3.30 12.94 -7.56
N GLU A 88 4.51 13.24 -8.03
CA GLU A 88 4.78 14.32 -8.98
C GLU A 88 4.63 13.90 -10.45
N ASP A 89 4.48 12.59 -10.74
CA ASP A 89 4.23 12.10 -12.10
C ASP A 89 2.83 12.51 -12.59
N GLU A 90 2.78 13.21 -13.72
CA GLU A 90 1.53 13.66 -14.34
C GLU A 90 0.64 12.52 -14.83
N ASN A 91 1.21 11.33 -15.03
CA ASN A 91 0.52 10.12 -15.46
C ASN A 91 0.05 9.24 -14.31
N LEU A 92 0.45 9.53 -13.06
CA LEU A 92 -0.05 8.81 -11.90
C LEU A 92 -1.53 9.16 -11.68
N THR A 93 -2.38 8.14 -11.70
CA THR A 93 -3.81 8.27 -11.41
C THR A 93 -4.23 7.32 -10.30
N PRO A 94 -5.38 7.58 -9.63
CA PRO A 94 -5.95 6.61 -8.68
C PRO A 94 -6.08 5.21 -9.27
N GLU A 95 -6.53 5.13 -10.53
CA GLU A 95 -6.76 3.86 -11.23
C GLU A 95 -5.46 3.12 -11.56
N THR A 96 -4.35 3.82 -11.80
CA THR A 96 -3.06 3.16 -11.99
C THR A 96 -2.55 2.55 -10.69
N ILE A 97 -2.73 3.24 -9.56
CA ILE A 97 -2.39 2.71 -8.23
C ILE A 97 -3.23 1.47 -7.94
N ALA A 98 -4.56 1.56 -8.13
CA ALA A 98 -5.47 0.43 -7.94
C ALA A 98 -5.09 -0.77 -8.81
N ALA A 99 -4.81 -0.55 -10.09
CA ALA A 99 -4.42 -1.61 -11.01
C ALA A 99 -3.09 -2.29 -10.65
N ASP A 100 -2.17 -1.56 -10.01
CA ASP A 100 -0.93 -2.14 -9.50
C ASP A 100 -1.18 -2.95 -8.22
N ILE A 101 -2.00 -2.44 -7.30
CA ILE A 101 -2.44 -3.19 -6.12
C ILE A 101 -3.13 -4.49 -6.52
N GLU A 102 -4.08 -4.45 -7.46
CA GLU A 102 -4.84 -5.61 -7.93
C GLU A 102 -3.96 -6.73 -8.51
N LYS A 103 -2.79 -6.42 -9.07
CA LYS A 103 -1.87 -7.43 -9.62
C LYS A 103 -1.21 -8.29 -8.54
N GLU A 104 -1.18 -7.80 -7.31
CA GLU A 104 -0.49 -8.45 -6.19
C GLU A 104 -1.39 -9.40 -5.37
N PHE A 105 -2.70 -9.46 -5.67
CA PHE A 105 -3.69 -10.30 -4.97
C PHE A 105 -4.55 -11.18 -5.90
#